data_AF-A0A7Y9F1L6-F1
#
_entry.id   AF-A0A7Y9F1L6-F1
#
_cell.length_a   1.000
_cell.length_b   1.000
_cell.length_c   1.000
_cell.angle_alpha   90.00
_cell.angle_beta   90.00
_cell.angle_gamma   90.00
#
_symmetry.space_group_name_H-M   'P 1'
#
loop_
_entity.id
_entity.type
_entity.pdbx_description
1 polymer ?
#
loop_
_entity_poly.entity_id
_entity_poly.type
_entity_poly.pdbx_seq_one_letter_code
_entity_poly.pdbx_strand_id
1 'polypeptide(L)'
;MTHDPLPPVRLSVVLEAGCRTIEQHIDDYLARRGGPTVAARRLGEAVAALREHIYVQEELVFPLLREAGMEGPVHAMSLDHYQLWETLDRLDADLATPGTPDVRTAARILQAELDRHTSTERPVILAHVEDTLTERQQATLLNQLSHAHTPPGWTCADPSEPGQL
;
A
#
# COMPACT_ATOMS: atom_id res chain seq x y z
N MET A 1 38.09 9.70 -15.89
CA MET A 1 36.94 9.97 -15.00
C MET A 1 35.93 8.88 -15.26
N THR A 2 35.99 7.79 -14.49
CA THR A 2 34.98 6.74 -14.50
C THR A 2 33.72 7.35 -13.90
N HIS A 3 32.68 7.51 -14.71
CA HIS A 3 31.36 7.84 -14.22
C HIS A 3 30.90 6.60 -13.44
N ASP A 4 30.91 6.69 -12.12
CA ASP A 4 30.33 5.65 -11.28
C ASP A 4 28.83 5.65 -11.60
N PRO A 5 28.26 4.58 -12.17
CA PRO A 5 26.83 4.55 -12.41
C PRO A 5 26.15 4.69 -11.05
N LEU A 6 25.15 5.58 -10.96
CA LEU A 6 24.27 5.64 -9.79
C LEU A 6 23.85 4.20 -9.43
N PRO A 7 23.89 3.80 -8.15
CA PRO A 7 23.48 2.47 -7.76
C PRO A 7 22.06 2.24 -8.27
N PRO A 8 21.74 1.03 -8.78
CA PRO A 8 20.41 0.74 -9.27
C PRO A 8 19.38 1.05 -8.18
N VAL A 9 18.28 1.70 -8.57
CA VAL A 9 17.17 1.99 -7.66
C VAL A 9 16.70 0.68 -7.04
N ARG A 10 16.71 0.60 -5.70
CA ARG A 10 16.30 -0.60 -4.97
C ARG A 10 14.78 -0.69 -4.90
N LEU A 11 14.24 -1.88 -5.15
CA LEU A 11 12.79 -2.13 -5.13
C LEU A 11 12.18 -1.84 -3.76
N SER A 12 12.80 -2.34 -2.68
CA SER A 12 12.38 -2.07 -1.30
C SER A 12 12.26 -0.58 -1.00
N VAL A 13 13.20 0.23 -1.51
CA VAL A 13 13.22 1.69 -1.29
C VAL A 13 12.05 2.38 -1.99
N VAL A 14 11.67 1.93 -3.19
CA VAL A 14 10.53 2.48 -3.93
C VAL A 14 9.21 2.14 -3.24
N LEU A 15 9.03 0.88 -2.85
CA LEU A 15 7.83 0.41 -2.14
C LEU A 15 7.65 1.16 -0.81
N GLU A 16 8.71 1.22 -0.01
CA GLU A 16 8.73 1.92 1.28
C GLU A 16 8.47 3.43 1.14
N ALA A 17 8.94 4.07 0.07
CA ALA A 17 8.65 5.49 -0.17
C ALA A 17 7.16 5.74 -0.43
N GLY A 18 6.46 4.78 -1.05
CA GLY A 18 5.00 4.77 -1.18
C GLY A 18 4.32 4.73 0.19
N CYS A 19 4.70 3.77 1.04
CA CYS A 19 4.14 3.61 2.39
C CYS A 19 4.28 4.89 3.23
N ARG A 20 5.48 5.48 3.28
CA ARG A 20 5.72 6.73 4.02
C ARG A 20 4.90 7.91 3.52
N THR A 21 4.64 7.98 2.21
CA THR A 21 3.83 9.05 1.64
C THR A 21 2.38 8.93 2.10
N ILE A 22 1.84 7.71 2.14
CA ILE A 22 0.49 7.41 2.64
C ILE A 22 0.38 7.76 4.13
N GLU A 23 1.31 7.25 4.94
CA GLU A 23 1.38 7.53 6.39
C GLU A 23 1.39 9.05 6.66
N GLN A 24 2.25 9.79 5.97
CA GLN A 24 2.36 11.24 6.12
C GLN A 24 1.05 11.97 5.77
N HIS A 25 0.32 11.52 4.74
CA HIS A 25 -0.94 12.15 4.35
C HIS A 25 -2.06 11.91 5.38
N ILE A 26 -2.10 10.73 6.00
CA ILE A 26 -3.03 10.44 7.10
C ILE A 26 -2.69 11.28 8.33
N ASP A 27 -1.40 11.38 8.68
CA ASP A 27 -0.91 12.21 9.77
C ASP A 27 -1.25 13.70 9.57
N ASP A 28 -1.05 14.22 8.36
CA ASP A 28 -1.38 15.59 7.99
C ASP A 28 -2.88 15.87 8.16
N TYR A 29 -3.74 14.92 7.75
CA TYR A 29 -5.18 15.01 7.95
C TYR A 29 -5.55 15.05 9.43
N LEU A 30 -5.04 14.10 10.22
CA LEU A 30 -5.35 13.98 11.65
C LEU A 30 -4.83 15.17 12.47
N ALA A 31 -3.69 15.74 12.07
CA ALA A 31 -3.14 16.96 12.67
C ALA A 31 -3.75 18.26 12.10
N ARG A 32 -4.65 18.16 11.10
CA ARG A 32 -5.28 19.31 10.40
C ARG A 32 -4.25 20.28 9.79
N ARG A 33 -3.12 19.79 9.30
CA ARG A 33 -2.06 20.63 8.73
C ARG A 33 -2.56 21.32 7.46
N GLY A 34 -2.28 22.61 7.33
CA GLY A 34 -2.72 23.41 6.17
C GLY A 34 -4.22 23.78 6.17
N GLY A 35 -4.96 23.47 7.23
CA GLY A 35 -6.38 23.80 7.38
C GLY A 35 -7.34 22.72 6.83
N PRO A 36 -8.65 22.85 7.09
CA PRO A 36 -9.62 21.78 6.85
C PRO A 36 -9.69 21.27 5.41
N THR A 37 -9.65 22.17 4.42
CA THR A 37 -9.72 21.80 3.00
C THR A 37 -8.49 21.04 2.53
N VAL A 38 -7.29 21.48 2.95
CA VAL A 38 -6.03 20.81 2.60
C VAL A 38 -5.97 19.45 3.27
N ALA A 39 -6.32 19.37 4.56
CA ALA A 39 -6.40 18.12 5.29
C ALA A 39 -7.33 17.11 4.59
N ALA A 40 -8.55 17.51 4.24
CA ALA A 40 -9.51 16.62 3.56
C ALA A 40 -8.96 16.10 2.21
N ARG A 41 -8.30 16.96 1.43
CA ARG A 41 -7.62 16.53 0.19
C ARG A 41 -6.51 15.51 0.47
N ARG A 42 -5.69 15.71 1.51
CA ARG A 42 -4.64 14.76 1.90
C ARG A 42 -5.20 13.40 2.26
N LEU A 43 -6.34 13.35 2.97
CA LEU A 43 -6.99 12.07 3.27
C LEU A 43 -7.45 11.37 1.98
N GLY A 44 -8.07 12.09 1.04
CA GLY A 44 -8.43 11.51 -0.26
C GLY A 44 -7.22 10.99 -1.05
N GLU A 45 -6.09 11.73 -1.02
CA GLU A 45 -4.83 11.29 -1.64
C GLU A 45 -4.27 10.03 -0.96
N ALA A 46 -4.34 9.94 0.37
CA ALA A 46 -3.91 8.75 1.12
C ALA A 46 -4.77 7.52 0.78
N VAL A 47 -6.10 7.69 0.74
CA VAL A 47 -7.05 6.61 0.41
C VAL A 47 -6.77 6.07 -1.00
N ALA A 48 -6.63 6.96 -1.99
CA ALA A 48 -6.32 6.55 -3.36
C ALA A 48 -4.95 5.86 -3.47
N ALA A 49 -3.91 6.41 -2.82
CA ALA A 49 -2.58 5.84 -2.83
C ALA A 49 -2.51 4.48 -2.12
N LEU A 50 -3.27 4.27 -1.04
CA LEU A 50 -3.32 2.98 -0.36
C LEU A 50 -4.03 1.90 -1.19
N ARG A 51 -5.07 2.26 -1.96
CA ARG A 51 -5.67 1.33 -2.93
C ARG A 51 -4.67 0.88 -3.98
N GLU A 52 -3.91 1.82 -4.55
CA GLU A 52 -2.87 1.53 -5.54
C GLU A 52 -1.73 0.70 -4.95
N HIS A 53 -1.31 0.98 -3.71
CA HIS A 53 -0.36 0.17 -2.97
C HIS A 53 -0.83 -1.28 -2.85
N ILE A 54 -2.06 -1.51 -2.39
CA ILE A 54 -2.63 -2.86 -2.23
C ILE A 54 -2.70 -3.58 -3.58
N TYR A 55 -3.21 -2.93 -4.62
CA TYR A 55 -3.26 -3.48 -5.99
C TYR A 55 -1.87 -3.90 -6.48
N VAL A 56 -0.90 -3.00 -6.37
CA VAL A 56 0.49 -3.25 -6.77
C VAL A 56 1.04 -4.49 -6.07
N GLN A 57 0.81 -4.61 -4.77
CA GLN A 57 1.32 -5.74 -4.02
C GLN A 57 0.64 -7.04 -4.42
N GLU A 58 -0.70 -7.09 -4.42
CA GLU A 58 -1.46 -8.30 -4.71
C GLU A 58 -1.23 -8.82 -6.13
N GLU A 59 -1.14 -7.92 -7.12
CA GLU A 59 -1.14 -8.29 -8.54
C GLU A 59 0.26 -8.39 -9.14
N LEU A 60 1.24 -7.65 -8.59
CA LEU A 60 2.58 -7.57 -9.18
C LEU A 60 3.63 -8.21 -8.27
N VAL A 61 3.65 -7.86 -6.98
CA VAL A 61 4.73 -8.26 -6.07
C VAL A 61 4.49 -9.66 -5.50
N PHE A 62 3.32 -9.89 -4.91
CA PHE A 62 2.97 -11.10 -4.19
C PHE A 62 2.98 -12.37 -5.04
N PRO A 63 2.57 -12.37 -6.32
CA PRO A 63 2.70 -13.56 -7.16
C PRO A 63 4.14 -14.05 -7.24
N LEU A 64 5.09 -13.13 -7.42
CA LEU A 64 6.51 -13.47 -7.50
C LEU A 64 7.08 -13.95 -6.16
N LEU A 65 6.61 -13.40 -5.04
CA LEU A 65 7.02 -13.85 -3.70
C LEU A 65 6.43 -15.22 -3.36
N ARG A 66 5.18 -15.51 -3.76
CA ARG A 66 4.58 -16.85 -3.62
C ARG A 66 5.36 -17.87 -4.43
N GLU A 67 5.68 -17.59 -5.69
CA GLU A 67 6.52 -18.46 -6.53
C GLU A 67 7.88 -18.76 -5.91
N ALA A 68 8.40 -17.84 -5.09
CA ALA A 68 9.67 -17.98 -4.39
C ALA A 68 9.55 -18.59 -2.98
N GLY A 69 8.38 -19.12 -2.60
CA GLY A 69 8.18 -19.85 -1.34
C GLY A 69 7.80 -18.98 -0.13
N MET A 70 7.28 -17.77 -0.35
CA MET A 70 6.81 -16.86 0.70
C MET A 70 5.29 -16.92 0.94
N GLU A 71 4.64 -18.06 0.70
CA GLU A 71 3.17 -18.19 0.75
C GLU A 71 2.59 -17.81 2.11
N GLY A 72 3.20 -18.24 3.22
CA GLY A 72 2.74 -17.92 4.57
C GLY A 72 2.75 -16.41 4.86
N PRO A 73 3.91 -15.73 4.74
CA PRO A 73 4.00 -14.28 4.86
C PRO A 73 3.05 -13.52 3.94
N VAL A 74 2.97 -13.91 2.67
CA VAL A 74 2.09 -13.26 1.70
C VAL A 74 0.62 -13.42 2.09
N HIS A 75 0.18 -14.61 2.51
CA HIS A 75 -1.20 -14.82 2.95
C HIS A 75 -1.56 -13.96 4.17
N ALA A 76 -0.66 -13.81 5.13
CA ALA A 76 -0.86 -12.91 6.26
C ALA A 76 -1.00 -11.44 5.81
N MET A 77 -0.23 -11.01 4.81
CA MET A 77 -0.37 -9.66 4.25
C MET A 77 -1.66 -9.47 3.47
N SER A 78 -2.13 -10.46 2.72
CA SER A 78 -3.42 -10.38 2.03
C SER A 78 -4.60 -10.25 3.01
N LEU A 79 -4.52 -10.85 4.21
CA LEU A 79 -5.53 -10.63 5.26
C LEU A 79 -5.52 -9.18 5.75
N ASP A 80 -4.34 -8.60 5.93
CA ASP A 80 -4.19 -7.20 6.33
C ASP A 80 -4.69 -6.24 5.24
N HIS A 81 -4.39 -6.54 3.97
CA HIS A 81 -4.90 -5.79 2.83
C HIS A 81 -6.42 -5.82 2.76
N TYR A 82 -7.04 -6.98 2.95
CA TYR A 82 -8.48 -7.10 2.95
C TYR A 82 -9.13 -6.24 4.06
N GLN A 83 -8.58 -6.29 5.28
CA GLN A 83 -9.06 -5.43 6.37
C GLN A 83 -8.92 -3.94 6.04
N LEU A 84 -7.76 -3.52 5.53
CA LEU A 84 -7.53 -2.14 5.08
C LEU A 84 -8.53 -1.75 3.99
N TRP A 85 -8.80 -2.65 3.04
CA TRP A 85 -9.72 -2.42 1.95
C TRP A 85 -11.15 -2.14 2.44
N GLU A 86 -11.65 -2.89 3.41
CA GLU A 86 -12.96 -2.63 4.03
C GLU A 86 -13.03 -1.25 4.70
N THR A 87 -11.96 -0.84 5.38
CA THR A 87 -11.88 0.51 5.98
C THR A 87 -11.84 1.60 4.91
N LEU A 88 -11.16 1.38 3.79
CA LEU A 88 -11.14 2.30 2.66
C LEU A 88 -12.51 2.44 2.00
N ASP A 89 -13.27 1.35 1.84
CA ASP A 89 -14.64 1.38 1.31
C ASP A 89 -15.57 2.24 2.18
N ARG A 90 -15.42 2.16 3.51
CA ARG A 90 -16.17 3.02 4.46
C ARG A 90 -15.75 4.49 4.33
N LEU A 91 -14.45 4.76 4.26
CA LEU A 91 -13.93 6.11 4.10
C LEU A 91 -14.38 6.78 2.80
N ASP A 92 -14.41 6.05 1.69
CA ASP A 92 -14.91 6.57 0.41
C ASP A 92 -16.40 6.95 0.50
N ALA A 93 -17.22 6.13 1.17
CA ALA A 93 -18.63 6.43 1.40
C ALA A 93 -18.83 7.67 2.29
N ASP A 94 -18.03 7.82 3.35
CA ASP A 94 -18.09 8.96 4.26
C ASP A 94 -17.57 10.25 3.62
N LEU A 95 -16.51 10.17 2.81
CA LEU A 95 -15.95 11.31 2.06
C LEU A 95 -16.93 11.84 1.01
N ALA A 96 -17.78 10.97 0.44
CA ALA A 96 -18.86 11.37 -0.45
C ALA A 96 -19.99 12.15 0.27
N THR A 97 -20.06 12.09 1.60
CA THR A 97 -21.11 12.72 2.42
C THR A 97 -20.53 13.69 3.46
N PRO A 98 -20.28 14.97 3.12
CA PRO A 98 -19.63 15.91 4.01
C PRO A 98 -20.39 16.15 5.33
N GLY A 99 -19.65 16.16 6.45
CA GLY A 99 -20.17 16.60 7.75
C GLY A 99 -20.50 15.49 8.76
N THR A 100 -20.22 14.22 8.44
CA THR A 100 -20.35 13.14 9.41
C THR A 100 -19.20 13.18 10.42
N PRO A 101 -19.46 13.00 11.73
CA PRO A 101 -18.42 12.78 12.74
C PRO A 101 -17.52 11.55 12.47
N ASP A 102 -17.89 10.73 11.48
CA ASP A 102 -17.36 9.40 11.24
C ASP A 102 -15.99 9.40 10.55
N VAL A 103 -15.76 10.32 9.60
CA VAL A 103 -14.50 10.38 8.81
C VAL A 103 -13.26 10.44 9.68
N ARG A 104 -13.28 11.22 10.77
CA ARG A 104 -12.10 11.34 11.66
C ARG A 104 -11.89 10.06 12.49
N THR A 105 -12.96 9.35 12.83
CA THR A 105 -12.87 8.08 13.54
C THR A 105 -12.33 7.01 12.60
N ALA A 106 -12.90 6.89 11.41
CA ALA A 106 -12.45 6.01 10.35
C ALA A 106 -10.97 6.26 9.97
N ALA A 107 -10.53 7.52 9.87
CA ALA A 107 -9.12 7.84 9.60
C ALA A 107 -8.16 7.41 10.72
N ARG A 108 -8.60 7.39 11.99
CA ARG A 108 -7.78 6.85 13.09
C ARG A 108 -7.73 5.32 13.07
N ILE A 109 -8.83 4.68 12.69
CA ILE A 109 -8.87 3.23 12.49
C ILE A 109 -7.91 2.86 11.37
N LEU A 110 -8.00 3.55 10.23
CA LEU A 110 -7.08 3.36 9.10
C LEU A 110 -5.62 3.56 9.50
N GLN A 111 -5.29 4.60 10.28
CA GLN A 111 -3.93 4.83 10.77
C GLN A 111 -3.43 3.63 11.59
N ALA A 112 -4.22 3.14 12.54
CA ALA A 112 -3.84 2.00 13.38
C ALA A 112 -3.68 0.70 12.58
N GLU A 113 -4.55 0.47 11.59
CA GLU A 113 -4.45 -0.69 10.69
C GLU A 113 -3.21 -0.59 9.80
N LEU A 114 -2.92 0.60 9.24
CA LEU A 114 -1.74 0.83 8.42
C LEU A 114 -0.44 0.72 9.22
N ASP A 115 -0.39 1.24 10.44
CA ASP A 115 0.75 1.09 11.34
C ASP A 115 1.04 -0.38 11.62
N ARG A 116 -0.01 -1.18 11.87
CA ARG A 116 0.10 -2.63 12.08
C ARG A 116 0.62 -3.32 10.82
N HIS A 117 0.00 -3.05 9.67
CA HIS A 117 0.38 -3.61 8.37
C HIS A 117 1.86 -3.32 8.06
N THR A 118 2.25 -2.04 8.07
CA THR A 118 3.60 -1.63 7.68
C THR A 118 4.67 -2.07 8.69
N SER A 119 4.33 -2.23 9.98
CA SER A 119 5.24 -2.79 10.98
C SER A 119 5.64 -4.25 10.71
N THR A 120 4.80 -4.98 9.99
CA THR A 120 5.07 -6.36 9.54
C THR A 120 5.65 -6.37 8.14
N GLU A 121 5.08 -5.58 7.22
CA GLU A 121 5.52 -5.46 5.83
C GLU A 121 7.02 -5.15 5.72
N ARG A 122 7.51 -4.14 6.46
CA ARG A 122 8.91 -3.69 6.40
C ARG A 122 9.92 -4.81 6.72
N PRO A 123 9.85 -5.49 7.88
CA PRO A 123 10.81 -6.55 8.20
C PRO A 123 10.53 -7.89 7.51
N VAL A 124 9.31 -8.16 7.05
CA VAL A 124 8.94 -9.48 6.49
C VAL A 124 8.96 -9.49 4.97
N ILE A 125 8.39 -8.47 4.33
CA ILE A 125 8.30 -8.36 2.87
C ILE A 125 9.48 -7.54 2.34
N LEU A 126 9.56 -6.25 2.71
CA LEU A 126 10.50 -5.32 2.08
C LEU A 126 11.97 -5.68 2.36
N ALA A 127 12.27 -6.25 3.52
CA ALA A 127 13.63 -6.71 3.83
C ALA A 127 14.10 -7.89 2.95
N HIS A 128 13.17 -8.64 2.35
CA HIS A 128 13.47 -9.87 1.61
C HIS A 128 13.29 -9.73 0.09
N VAL A 129 12.64 -8.67 -0.41
CA VAL A 129 12.35 -8.56 -1.86
C VAL A 129 13.61 -8.65 -2.74
N GLU A 130 14.74 -8.11 -2.30
CA GLU A 130 15.98 -8.21 -3.08
C GLU A 130 16.68 -9.58 -2.98
N ASP A 131 16.53 -10.28 -1.85
CA ASP A 131 17.13 -11.60 -1.63
C ASP A 131 16.29 -12.72 -2.26
N THR A 132 14.98 -12.50 -2.36
CA THR A 132 14.00 -13.45 -2.88
C THR A 132 13.83 -13.34 -4.39
N LEU A 133 13.85 -12.13 -4.95
CA LEU A 133 13.60 -11.91 -6.38
C LEU A 133 14.89 -11.80 -7.17
N THR A 134 14.91 -12.36 -8.38
CA THR A 134 16.03 -12.16 -9.31
C THR A 134 16.15 -10.69 -9.74
N GLU A 135 17.35 -10.25 -10.10
CA GLU A 135 17.58 -8.89 -10.62
C GLU A 135 16.65 -8.55 -11.81
N ARG A 136 16.35 -9.54 -12.65
CA ARG A 136 15.42 -9.39 -13.78
C ARG A 136 13.98 -9.12 -13.31
N GLN A 137 13.51 -9.86 -12.30
CA GLN A 137 12.18 -9.64 -11.71
C GLN A 137 12.12 -8.26 -11.05
N GLN A 138 13.15 -7.89 -10.29
CA GLN A 138 13.24 -6.56 -9.65
C GLN A 138 13.19 -5.43 -10.69
N ALA A 139 13.98 -5.51 -11.76
CA ALA A 139 13.97 -4.50 -12.83
C ALA A 139 12.61 -4.43 -13.55
N THR A 140 11.95 -5.57 -13.75
CA THR A 140 10.61 -5.62 -14.36
C THR A 140 9.59 -4.93 -13.45
N LEU A 141 9.59 -5.24 -12.16
CA LEU A 141 8.71 -4.61 -11.17
C LEU A 141 8.93 -3.10 -11.12
N LEU A 142 10.18 -2.63 -11.03
CA LEU A 142 10.48 -1.19 -11.02
C LEU A 142 9.89 -0.46 -12.23
N ASN A 143 9.94 -1.07 -13.42
CA ASN A 143 9.34 -0.51 -14.62
C ASN A 143 7.80 -0.56 -14.61
N GLN A 144 7.20 -1.60 -14.01
CA GLN A 144 5.74 -1.67 -13.85
C GLN A 144 5.23 -0.64 -12.84
N LEU A 145 5.93 -0.47 -11.72
CA LEU A 145 5.59 0.46 -10.64
C LEU A 145 5.50 1.92 -11.12
N SER A 146 6.31 2.34 -12.10
CA SER A 146 6.24 3.72 -12.61
C SER A 146 4.94 4.04 -13.38
N HIS A 147 4.12 3.03 -13.67
CA HIS A 147 2.89 3.13 -14.46
C HIS A 147 1.70 2.41 -13.82
N ALA A 148 1.89 1.86 -12.62
CA ALA A 148 0.86 1.05 -11.97
C ALA A 148 -0.26 1.96 -11.45
N HIS A 149 -1.49 1.57 -11.76
CA HIS A 149 -2.71 2.20 -11.26
C HIS A 149 -3.75 1.12 -11.02
N THR A 150 -4.54 1.28 -9.95
CA THR A 150 -5.67 0.37 -9.68
C THR A 150 -6.68 0.43 -10.83
N PRO A 151 -6.97 -0.68 -11.52
CA PRO A 151 -7.96 -0.70 -12.59
C PRO A 151 -9.37 -0.37 -12.06
N PRO A 152 -10.23 0.28 -12.87
CA PRO A 152 -11.62 0.50 -12.48
C PRO A 152 -12.33 -0.82 -12.16
N GLY A 153 -12.99 -0.87 -11.00
CA GLY A 153 -13.73 -2.06 -10.54
C GLY A 153 -12.86 -3.17 -9.94
N TRP A 154 -11.54 -2.98 -9.82
CA TRP A 154 -10.71 -3.90 -9.06
C TRP A 154 -11.04 -3.81 -7.57
N THR A 155 -11.07 -4.97 -6.90
CA THR A 155 -11.31 -5.10 -5.47
C THR A 155 -10.27 -6.04 -4.86
N CYS A 156 -9.82 -5.75 -3.64
CA CYS A 156 -8.99 -6.70 -2.90
C CYS A 156 -9.80 -7.97 -2.63
N ALA A 157 -9.25 -9.13 -2.98
CA ALA A 157 -9.90 -10.42 -2.71
C ALA A 157 -9.91 -10.71 -1.20
N ASP A 158 -10.97 -11.37 -0.70
CA ASP A 158 -10.96 -11.97 0.63
C ASP A 158 -10.12 -13.27 0.57
N PRO A 159 -8.94 -13.32 1.22
CA PRO A 159 -8.10 -14.51 1.20
C PRO A 159 -8.69 -15.67 2.00
N SER A 160 -9.80 -15.47 2.72
CA SER A 160 -10.55 -16.48 3.45
C SER A 160 -11.55 -17.23 2.58
N GLU A 161 -11.92 -16.69 1.41
CA GLU A 161 -12.85 -17.34 0.49
C GLU A 161 -12.14 -18.44 -0.32
N PRO A 162 -12.65 -19.69 -0.31
CA PRO A 162 -12.03 -20.78 -1.04
C PRO A 162 -12.14 -20.57 -2.56
N GLY A 163 -11.00 -20.65 -3.26
CA GLY A 163 -10.92 -20.64 -4.72
C GLY A 163 -10.48 -19.32 -5.37
N GLN A 164 -10.03 -18.35 -4.57
CA GLN A 164 -9.61 -17.02 -5.05
C GLN A 164 -8.09 -16.76 -5.00
N LEU A 165 -7.29 -17.78 -4.69
CA LEU A 165 -5.82 -17.76 -4.70
C LEU A 165 -5.25 -18.75 -5.73
#